data_AF-A0A094JVG3-F1
#
_entry.id   AF-A0A094JVG3-F1
#
_cell.length_a   1.000
_cell.length_b   1.000
_cell.length_c   1.000
_cell.angle_alpha   90.00
_cell.angle_beta   90.00
_cell.angle_gamma   90.00
#
_symmetry.space_group_name_H-M   'P 1'
#
loop_
_entity.id
_entity.type
_entity.pdbx_description
1 polymer ?
#
loop_
_entity_poly.entity_id
_entity_poly.type
_entity_poly.pdbx_seq_one_letter_code
_entity_poly.pdbx_strand_id
1 'polypeptide(L)'
;METYVYVFVIGGTLALIGQLLLRKWSFIRMMTIFVFIGIALESVGVYHSIQSFAHAGIEATLVHVGASCIQAVKTGDFTNVIFFISFPLFVAWMTAIVCRPRGRIE
;
A
#
# COMPACT_ATOMS: atom_id res chain seq x y z
N MET A 1 6.31 -23.25 -6.47
CA MET A 1 7.38 -22.60 -5.69
C MET A 1 7.86 -21.33 -6.39
N GLU A 2 8.06 -21.37 -7.72
CA GLU A 2 8.38 -20.21 -8.57
C GLU A 2 7.57 -18.93 -8.25
N THR A 3 6.24 -19.03 -8.15
CA THR A 3 5.36 -17.88 -7.90
C THR A 3 5.66 -17.18 -6.58
N TYR A 4 5.95 -17.92 -5.51
CA TYR A 4 6.28 -17.32 -4.21
C TYR A 4 7.59 -16.54 -4.24
N VAL A 5 8.58 -17.02 -4.99
CA VAL A 5 9.86 -16.33 -5.15
C VAL A 5 9.64 -15.01 -5.90
N TYR A 6 8.85 -15.01 -6.96
CA TYR A 6 8.50 -13.79 -7.69
C TYR A 6 7.72 -12.78 -6.83
N VAL A 7 6.73 -13.25 -6.06
CA VAL A 7 5.98 -12.42 -5.11
C VAL A 7 6.91 -11.76 -4.10
N PHE A 8 7.83 -12.54 -3.51
CA PHE A 8 8.80 -12.04 -2.53
C PHE A 8 9.80 -11.05 -3.13
N VAL A 9 10.34 -11.35 -4.32
CA VAL A 9 11.32 -10.49 -4.99
C VAL A 9 10.69 -9.18 -5.44
N ILE A 10 9.49 -9.20 -6.02
CA ILE A 10 8.82 -7.98 -6.49
C ILE A 10 8.42 -7.10 -5.29
N GLY A 11 7.79 -7.68 -4.27
CA GLY A 11 7.41 -6.95 -3.06
C GLY A 11 8.62 -6.42 -2.29
N GLY A 12 9.66 -7.26 -2.11
CA GLY A 12 10.91 -6.88 -1.45
C GLY A 12 11.68 -5.80 -2.21
N THR A 13 11.72 -5.86 -3.54
CA THR A 13 12.36 -4.83 -4.37
C THR A 13 11.60 -3.51 -4.27
N LEU A 14 10.26 -3.52 -4.32
CA LEU A 14 9.46 -2.31 -4.11
C LEU A 14 9.69 -1.71 -2.72
N ALA A 15 9.77 -2.55 -1.69
CA ALA A 15 10.05 -2.12 -0.33
C ALA A 15 11.45 -1.50 -0.20
N LEU A 16 12.47 -2.11 -0.82
CA LEU A 16 13.84 -1.56 -0.88
C LEU A 16 13.89 -0.22 -1.61
N ILE A 17 13.20 -0.09 -2.74
CA ILE A 17 13.08 1.19 -3.47
C ILE A 17 12.45 2.24 -2.55
N GLY A 18 11.36 1.88 -1.86
CA GLY A 18 10.69 2.77 -0.91
C GLY A 18 11.60 3.25 0.21
N GLN A 19 12.36 2.33 0.83
CA GLN A 19 13.36 2.66 1.85
C GLN A 19 14.48 3.54 1.32
N LEU A 20 14.92 3.32 0.07
CA LEU A 20 15.95 4.14 -0.57
C LEU A 20 15.46 5.57 -0.83
N LEU A 21 14.20 5.73 -1.28
CA LEU A 21 13.58 7.04 -1.47
C LEU A 21 13.41 7.78 -0.14
N LEU A 22 13.04 7.06 0.92
CA LEU A 22 12.92 7.57 2.29
C LEU A 22 14.22 8.17 2.84
N ARG A 23 15.39 7.66 2.40
CA ARG A 23 16.68 8.24 2.80
C ARG A 23 16.88 9.66 2.26
N LYS A 24 16.26 10.01 1.13
CA LYS A 24 16.47 11.28 0.44
C LYS A 24 15.26 12.23 0.52
N TRP A 25 14.07 11.71 0.78
CA TRP A 25 12.81 12.47 0.76
C TRP A 25 12.03 12.29 2.06
N SER A 26 11.20 13.28 2.41
CA SER A 26 10.24 13.14 3.52
C SER A 26 9.24 12.02 3.24
N PHE A 27 8.83 11.30 4.30
CA PHE A 27 7.88 10.19 4.26
C PHE A 27 6.59 10.54 3.49
N ILE A 28 6.03 11.73 3.73
CA ILE A 28 4.82 12.20 3.03
C ILE A 28 5.04 12.22 1.51
N ARG A 29 6.17 12.74 1.04
CA ARG A 29 6.43 12.85 -0.41
C ARG A 29 6.60 11.47 -1.05
N MET A 30 7.28 10.56 -0.37
CA MET A 30 7.42 9.17 -0.83
C MET A 30 6.06 8.50 -0.95
N MET A 31 5.21 8.58 0.10
CA MET A 31 3.88 7.98 0.07
C MET A 31 3.04 8.53 -1.07
N THR A 32 3.02 9.86 -1.26
CA THR A 32 2.25 10.49 -2.33
C THR A 32 2.70 10.00 -3.70
N ILE A 33 4.00 9.95 -3.98
CA ILE A 33 4.52 9.47 -5.27
C ILE A 33 4.11 8.01 -5.51
N PHE A 34 4.24 7.14 -4.51
CA PHE A 34 3.86 5.72 -4.64
C PHE A 34 2.37 5.53 -4.89
N VAL A 35 1.51 6.32 -4.23
CA VAL A 35 0.06 6.30 -4.46
C VAL A 35 -0.28 6.84 -5.86
N PHE A 36 0.38 7.93 -6.30
CA PHE A 36 0.20 8.46 -7.65
C PHE A 36 0.62 7.49 -8.75
N ILE A 37 1.70 6.74 -8.53
CA ILE A 37 2.14 5.67 -9.44
C ILE A 37 1.04 4.59 -9.52
N GLY A 38 0.48 4.17 -8.38
CA GLY A 38 -0.63 3.20 -8.37
C GLY A 38 -1.87 3.69 -9.13
N ILE A 39 -2.25 4.95 -8.93
CA ILE A 39 -3.34 5.61 -9.66
C ILE A 39 -3.07 5.61 -11.16
N ALA A 40 -1.84 5.97 -11.58
CA ALA A 40 -1.48 6.02 -13.00
C ALA A 40 -1.49 4.63 -13.63
N LEU A 41 -0.90 3.62 -12.97
CA LEU A 41 -0.86 2.24 -13.46
C LEU A 41 -2.26 1.64 -13.62
N GLU A 42 -3.17 1.93 -12.69
CA GLU A 42 -4.55 1.46 -12.76
C GLU A 42 -5.39 2.25 -13.78
N SER A 43 -5.09 3.54 -13.95
CA SER A 43 -5.73 4.35 -14.99
C SER A 43 -5.44 3.79 -16.39
N VAL A 44 -4.20 3.37 -16.64
CA VAL A 44 -3.78 2.73 -17.91
C VAL A 44 -4.25 1.26 -17.99
N GLY A 45 -4.70 0.65 -16.90
CA GLY A 45 -5.21 -0.74 -16.86
C GLY A 45 -4.13 -1.82 -16.86
N VAL A 46 -2.86 -1.45 -16.75
CA VAL A 46 -1.72 -2.40 -16.71
C VAL A 46 -1.59 -3.02 -15.33
N TYR A 47 -2.10 -2.34 -14.30
CA TYR A 47 -2.01 -2.77 -12.91
C TYR A 47 -2.53 -4.19 -12.68
N HIS A 48 -3.67 -4.57 -13.29
CA HIS A 48 -4.26 -5.89 -13.09
C HIS A 48 -3.38 -7.04 -13.62
N SER A 49 -2.69 -6.84 -14.74
CA SER A 49 -1.71 -7.82 -15.24
C SER A 49 -0.54 -7.97 -14.27
N ILE A 50 0.02 -6.86 -13.78
CA ILE A 50 1.15 -6.89 -12.86
C ILE A 50 0.72 -7.51 -11.50
N GLN A 51 -0.50 -7.21 -11.05
CA GLN A 51 -1.10 -7.80 -9.85
C GLN A 51 -1.26 -9.32 -9.98
N SER A 52 -1.66 -9.84 -11.14
CA SER A 52 -1.76 -11.28 -11.35
C SER A 52 -0.40 -12.00 -11.23
N PHE A 53 0.68 -11.37 -11.70
CA PHE A 53 2.04 -11.93 -11.58
C PHE A 53 2.64 -11.80 -10.18
N ALA A 54 2.41 -10.68 -9.50
CA ALA A 54 3.04 -10.36 -8.23
C ALA A 54 2.16 -10.59 -7.00
N HIS A 55 0.86 -10.86 -7.20
CA HIS A 55 -0.18 -11.12 -6.19
C HIS A 55 0.07 -10.31 -4.90
N ALA A 56 0.31 -11.00 -3.78
CA ALA A 56 0.48 -10.43 -2.45
C ALA A 56 1.65 -9.43 -2.33
N GLY A 57 2.61 -9.46 -3.24
CA GLY A 57 3.79 -8.61 -3.22
C GLY A 57 3.49 -7.16 -3.61
N ILE A 58 2.52 -6.96 -4.51
CA ILE A 58 2.04 -5.61 -4.85
C ILE A 58 0.91 -5.19 -3.92
N GLU A 59 0.04 -6.12 -3.52
CA GLU A 59 -1.07 -5.84 -2.59
C GLU A 59 -0.60 -5.33 -1.23
N ALA A 60 0.57 -5.76 -0.77
CA ALA A 60 1.19 -5.27 0.47
C ALA A 60 1.82 -3.86 0.36
N THR A 61 1.84 -3.24 -0.82
CA THR A 61 2.52 -1.94 -1.05
C THR A 61 1.56 -0.77 -1.29
N LEU A 62 2.03 0.45 -1.04
CA LEU A 62 1.25 1.69 -1.22
C LEU A 62 0.73 1.92 -2.64
N VAL A 63 1.35 1.27 -3.65
CA VAL A 63 0.87 1.28 -5.04
C VAL A 63 -0.52 0.67 -5.12
N HIS A 64 -0.80 -0.37 -4.35
CA HIS A 64 -2.11 -1.03 -4.33
C HIS A 64 -3.20 -0.10 -3.81
N VAL A 65 -2.94 0.67 -2.76
CA VAL A 65 -3.91 1.65 -2.23
C VAL A 65 -4.32 2.66 -3.31
N GLY A 66 -3.37 3.12 -4.13
CA GLY A 66 -3.65 4.02 -5.25
C GLY A 66 -4.48 3.38 -6.35
N ALA A 67 -4.17 2.12 -6.71
CA ALA A 67 -4.92 1.37 -7.70
C ALA A 67 -6.36 1.05 -7.23
N SER A 68 -6.53 0.58 -5.99
CA SER A 68 -7.85 0.33 -5.39
C SER A 68 -8.74 1.57 -5.37
N CYS A 69 -8.17 2.76 -5.24
CA CYS A 69 -8.92 4.01 -5.32
C CYS A 69 -9.54 4.22 -6.71
N ILE A 70 -8.76 4.00 -7.78
CA ILE A 70 -9.26 4.12 -9.15
C ILE A 70 -10.27 3.01 -9.48
N GLN A 71 -10.04 1.78 -9.03
CA GLN A 71 -11.03 0.72 -9.17
C GLN A 71 -12.34 1.06 -8.45
N ALA A 72 -12.28 1.61 -7.24
CA ALA A 72 -13.46 2.01 -6.49
C ALA A 72 -14.26 3.10 -7.22
N VAL A 73 -13.58 4.06 -7.84
CA VAL A 73 -14.24 5.08 -8.68
C VAL A 73 -14.86 4.48 -9.94
N LYS A 74 -14.20 3.51 -10.58
CA LYS A 74 -14.69 2.84 -11.80
C LYS A 74 -15.90 1.94 -11.55
N THR A 75 -15.86 1.14 -10.48
CA THR A 75 -16.86 0.12 -10.16
C THR A 75 -17.94 0.62 -9.21
N GLY A 76 -17.69 1.72 -8.49
CA GLY A 76 -18.56 2.25 -7.44
C GLY A 76 -18.45 1.49 -6.11
N ASP A 77 -17.54 0.51 -6.00
CA ASP A 77 -17.34 -0.30 -4.81
C ASP A 77 -16.13 0.20 -4.00
N PHE A 78 -16.42 0.86 -2.88
CA PHE A 78 -15.41 1.42 -1.98
C PHE A 78 -14.98 0.48 -0.87
N THR A 79 -15.48 -0.77 -0.84
CA THR A 79 -15.26 -1.72 0.26
C THR A 79 -13.76 -1.95 0.53
N ASN A 80 -12.97 -2.12 -0.52
CA ASN A 80 -11.51 -2.33 -0.40
C ASN A 80 -10.80 -1.11 0.19
N VAL A 81 -11.16 0.11 -0.26
CA VAL A 81 -10.55 1.36 0.23
C VAL A 81 -10.93 1.61 1.69
N ILE A 82 -12.20 1.38 2.04
CA ILE A 82 -12.69 1.51 3.41
C ILE A 82 -11.95 0.55 4.33
N PHE A 83 -11.70 -0.69 3.89
CA PHE A 83 -10.96 -1.67 4.67
C PHE A 83 -9.54 -1.19 5.03
N PHE A 84 -8.82 -0.56 4.09
CA PHE A 84 -7.48 -0.01 4.31
C PHE A 84 -7.46 1.13 5.34
N ILE A 85 -8.55 1.86 5.53
CA ILE A 85 -8.64 2.94 6.53
C ILE A 85 -9.14 2.38 7.86
N SER A 86 -10.20 1.57 7.84
CA SER A 86 -10.87 1.08 9.04
C SER A 86 -10.04 0.06 9.83
N PHE A 87 -9.36 -0.87 9.14
CA PHE A 87 -8.60 -1.93 9.82
C PHE A 87 -7.43 -1.37 10.66
N PRO A 88 -6.55 -0.49 10.14
CA PRO A 88 -5.49 0.12 10.93
C PRO A 88 -6.02 1.01 12.06
N LEU A 89 -7.12 1.74 11.84
CA LEU A 89 -7.76 2.55 12.87
C LEU A 89 -8.24 1.70 14.05
N PHE A 90 -8.89 0.57 13.76
CA PHE A 90 -9.35 -0.37 14.78
C PHE A 90 -8.18 -1.01 15.53
N VAL A 91 -7.15 -1.46 14.80
CA VAL A 91 -5.93 -2.03 15.42
C VAL A 91 -5.21 -0.98 16.26
N ALA A 92 -5.10 0.26 15.80
CA ALA A 92 -4.51 1.35 16.55
C ALA A 92 -5.27 1.63 17.85
N TRP A 93 -6.61 1.65 17.80
CA TRP A 93 -7.46 1.82 18.98
C TRP A 93 -7.31 0.66 19.97
N MET A 94 -7.32 -0.59 19.50
CA MET A 94 -7.07 -1.77 20.34
C MET A 94 -5.68 -1.73 20.98
N THR A 95 -4.66 -1.36 20.21
CA THR A 95 -3.27 -1.24 20.69
C THR A 95 -3.16 -0.12 21.72
N ALA A 96 -3.88 0.99 21.54
CA ALA A 96 -3.90 2.09 22.51
C ALA A 96 -4.51 1.66 23.87
N ILE A 97 -5.54 0.81 23.85
CA ILE A 97 -6.15 0.26 25.07
C ILE A 97 -5.19 -0.68 25.80
N VAL A 98 -4.53 -1.59 25.06
CA VAL A 98 -3.63 -2.60 25.64
C VAL A 98 -2.32 -1.97 26.13
N CYS A 99 -1.68 -1.17 25.29
CA CYS A 99 -0.33 -0.65 25.55
C CYS A 99 -0.32 0.66 26.33
N ARG A 100 -1.47 1.33 26.56
CA ARG A 100 -1.58 2.63 27.25
C ARG A 100 -0.41 3.55 26.86
N PRO A 101 -0.23 3.89 25.57
CA PRO A 101 0.98 4.57 25.12
C PRO A 101 1.15 5.88 25.88
N ARG A 102 2.25 5.98 26.63
CA ARG A 102 2.60 7.17 27.39
C ARG A 102 2.89 8.30 26.40
N GLY A 103 2.07 9.35 26.45
CA GLY A 103 2.13 10.47 25.51
C GLY A 103 3.51 11.11 25.49
N ARG A 104 4.27 10.85 24.42
CA ARG A 104 5.38 11.71 24.02
C ARG A 104 4.92 12.48 22.80
N ILE A 105 4.20 13.56 23.12
CA ILE A 105 3.92 14.67 22.23
C ILE A 105 5.18 15.52 22.30
N GLU A 106 6.12 15.30 21.39
CA GLU A 106 7.23 16.22 21.10
C GLU A 106 7.03 16.73 19.68
#